data_AF-A0AAU4FFF9-F1
#
_entry.id   AF-A0AAU4FFF9-F1
#
_cell.length_a   1.000
_cell.length_b   1.000
_cell.length_c   1.000
_cell.angle_alpha   90.00
_cell.angle_beta   90.00
_cell.angle_gamma   90.00
#
_symmetry.space_group_name_H-M   'P 1'
#
loop_
_entity.id
_entity.type
_entity.pdbx_description
1 polymer ?
#
loop_
_entity_poly.entity_id
_entity_poly.type
_entity_poly.pdbx_seq_one_letter_code
_entity_poly.pdbx_strand_id
1 'polypeptide(L)'
;MDELDLIRERAEAVGFATAEDLAPARARLVAATRTGRPRRWFWAAGATTIGLAAAITAVVTLTPADRIGVGAGVANADPVKVLTAAAGAALAEPATAPRPDQFLYVKTALPEHRTREVWLSVDGTRDGLIDGTKSAGCRDGKAPVYGANNPKLEGTPEDCQPYPAYRADLPTTADAMFAYLEAHHSGEKGDTNALGKDVVALAYEQALTPASYAALFAAAAKVPGLTALDHVTDGAGRPGVGITWPVPPGSSPEAKPEVLVFDPATHRFLGTDSSAVVVKTFVDQAGQRP
;
A
#
# COMPACT_ATOMS: atom_id res chain seq x y z
N MET A 1 -7.72 6.59 40.78
CA MET A 1 -8.30 5.36 40.21
C MET A 1 -7.21 4.76 39.36
N ASP A 2 -6.67 3.61 39.78
CA ASP A 2 -5.51 2.97 39.14
C ASP A 2 -5.98 2.14 37.92
N GLU A 3 -5.16 2.03 36.87
CA GLU A 3 -5.50 1.29 35.64
C GLU A 3 -5.78 -0.19 35.91
N LEU A 4 -5.14 -0.75 36.95
CA LEU A 4 -5.36 -2.13 37.37
C LEU A 4 -6.75 -2.36 37.98
N ASP A 5 -7.36 -1.33 38.58
CA ASP A 5 -8.71 -1.42 39.13
C ASP A 5 -9.75 -1.44 38.00
N LEU A 6 -9.53 -0.63 36.95
CA LEU A 6 -10.39 -0.60 35.75
C LEU A 6 -10.35 -1.92 34.98
N ILE A 7 -9.18 -2.56 34.89
CA ILE A 7 -9.03 -3.87 34.24
C ILE A 7 -9.77 -4.95 35.06
N ARG A 8 -9.67 -4.90 36.39
CA ARG A 8 -10.33 -5.87 37.27
C ARG A 8 -11.85 -5.75 37.23
N GLU A 9 -12.36 -4.53 37.31
CA GLU A 9 -13.81 -4.24 37.23
C GLU A 9 -14.39 -4.67 35.87
N ARG A 10 -13.63 -4.47 34.78
CA ARG A 10 -14.00 -4.92 33.43
C ARG A 10 -13.97 -6.45 33.31
N ALA A 11 -12.98 -7.11 33.89
CA ALA A 11 -12.87 -8.57 33.85
C ALA A 11 -13.99 -9.25 34.64
N GLU A 12 -14.40 -8.68 35.78
CA GLU A 12 -15.55 -9.13 36.56
C GLU A 12 -16.88 -8.87 35.84
N ALA A 13 -17.00 -7.75 35.10
CA ALA A 13 -18.20 -7.42 34.33
C ALA A 13 -18.42 -8.28 33.07
N VAL A 14 -17.35 -8.80 32.46
CA VAL A 14 -17.41 -9.58 31.21
C VAL A 14 -17.48 -11.09 31.48
N GLY A 15 -16.94 -11.55 32.61
CA GLY A 15 -16.86 -12.97 32.96
C GLY A 15 -15.85 -13.74 32.10
N PHE A 16 -15.21 -14.75 32.68
CA PHE A 16 -14.31 -15.64 31.93
C PHE A 16 -15.09 -16.80 31.31
N ALA A 17 -14.74 -17.18 30.08
CA ALA A 17 -15.30 -18.35 29.42
C ALA A 17 -15.09 -19.60 30.27
N THR A 18 -16.13 -20.41 30.43
CA THR A 18 -16.11 -21.58 31.30
C THR A 18 -15.24 -22.69 30.69
N ALA A 19 -14.85 -23.67 31.51
CA ALA A 19 -14.04 -24.79 31.03
C ALA A 19 -14.75 -25.60 29.92
N GLU A 20 -16.09 -25.63 29.90
CA GLU A 20 -16.89 -26.24 28.84
C GLU A 20 -16.82 -25.43 27.54
N ASP A 21 -16.87 -24.10 27.60
CA ASP A 21 -16.74 -23.21 26.43
C ASP A 21 -15.37 -23.34 25.74
N LEU A 22 -14.34 -23.65 26.53
CA LEU A 22 -12.96 -23.82 26.06
C LEU A 22 -12.61 -25.23 25.59
N ALA A 23 -13.49 -26.22 25.84
CA ALA A 23 -13.25 -27.62 25.47
C ALA A 23 -13.09 -27.85 23.94
N PRO A 24 -13.87 -27.21 23.05
CA PRO A 24 -13.70 -27.36 21.60
C PRO A 24 -12.37 -26.79 21.11
N ALA A 25 -11.92 -25.67 21.68
CA ALA A 25 -10.65 -25.03 21.33
C ALA A 25 -9.45 -25.89 21.78
N ARG A 26 -9.52 -26.48 22.98
CA ARG A 26 -8.52 -27.44 23.48
C ARG A 26 -8.44 -28.70 22.61
N ALA A 27 -9.59 -29.25 22.20
CA ALA A 27 -9.62 -30.42 21.33
C ALA A 27 -8.97 -30.15 19.97
N ARG A 28 -9.21 -28.97 19.38
CA ARG A 28 -8.57 -28.55 18.11
C ARG A 28 -7.05 -28.40 18.25
N LEU A 29 -6.59 -27.84 19.36
CA LEU A 29 -5.15 -27.68 19.63
C LEU A 29 -4.45 -29.03 19.77
N VAL A 30 -5.06 -29.99 20.46
CA VAL A 30 -4.50 -31.35 20.64
C VAL A 30 -4.55 -32.18 19.34
N ALA A 31 -5.56 -31.94 18.49
CA ALA A 31 -5.63 -32.58 17.18
C ALA A 31 -4.53 -32.07 16.22
N ALA A 32 -4.25 -30.76 16.24
CA ALA A 32 -3.22 -30.15 15.40
C ALA A 32 -1.79 -30.62 15.75
N THR A 33 -1.52 -30.99 17.00
CA THR A 33 -0.20 -31.49 17.42
C THR A 33 0.05 -32.95 17.07
N ARG A 34 -0.98 -33.70 16.65
CA ARG A 34 -0.88 -35.13 16.32
C ARG A 34 -0.71 -35.43 14.83
N THR A 35 -0.85 -34.45 13.95
CA THR A 35 -0.68 -34.65 12.50
C THR A 35 0.78 -34.51 12.07
N GLY A 36 1.59 -35.52 12.38
CA GLY A 36 2.87 -35.76 11.71
C GLY A 36 2.63 -36.35 10.31
N ARG A 37 3.09 -35.67 9.27
CA ARG A 37 2.83 -36.02 7.86
C ARG A 37 3.73 -37.18 7.39
N PRO A 38 3.22 -38.29 6.83
CA PRO A 38 4.07 -39.25 6.13
C PRO A 38 4.31 -38.79 4.68
N ARG A 39 5.55 -38.98 4.25
CA ARG A 39 6.11 -38.65 2.94
C ARG A 39 5.97 -39.85 1.99
N ARG A 40 5.21 -39.72 0.89
CA ARG A 40 5.29 -40.64 -0.27
C ARG A 40 5.03 -39.93 -1.60
N TRP A 41 5.85 -40.34 -2.57
CA TRP A 41 6.02 -39.93 -3.95
C TRP A 41 5.16 -40.83 -4.87
N PHE A 42 4.55 -40.30 -5.95
CA PHE A 42 4.34 -40.96 -7.27
C PHE A 42 3.73 -39.99 -8.31
N TRP A 43 4.07 -40.22 -9.58
CA TRP A 43 3.70 -39.46 -10.79
C TRP A 43 2.38 -39.92 -11.43
N ALA A 44 1.64 -39.01 -12.10
CA ALA A 44 1.08 -39.11 -13.47
C ALA A 44 -0.29 -38.40 -13.68
N ALA A 45 -0.33 -37.58 -14.76
CA ALA A 45 -1.42 -37.26 -15.72
C ALA A 45 -2.83 -36.79 -15.28
N GLY A 46 -3.33 -35.76 -15.99
CA GLY A 46 -4.77 -35.55 -16.23
C GLY A 46 -5.31 -34.17 -15.88
N ALA A 47 -5.91 -33.49 -16.87
CA ALA A 47 -6.43 -32.13 -16.81
C ALA A 47 -7.67 -31.94 -15.90
N THR A 48 -7.82 -30.76 -15.28
CA THR A 48 -8.96 -29.81 -15.39
C THR A 48 -9.05 -28.83 -14.20
N THR A 49 -9.10 -27.55 -14.55
CA THR A 49 -9.75 -26.37 -13.93
C THR A 49 -10.23 -26.33 -12.46
N ILE A 50 -9.81 -25.23 -11.81
CA ILE A 50 -10.50 -24.37 -10.81
C ILE A 50 -10.43 -24.76 -9.32
N GLY A 51 -9.83 -23.84 -8.55
CA GLY A 51 -10.33 -23.45 -7.23
C GLY A 51 -9.55 -23.93 -6.02
N LEU A 52 -8.37 -23.36 -5.74
CA LEU A 52 -7.73 -23.51 -4.41
C LEU A 52 -7.76 -22.18 -3.66
N ALA A 53 -8.80 -22.00 -2.83
CA ALA A 53 -8.78 -21.00 -1.77
C ALA A 53 -7.80 -21.47 -0.69
N ALA A 54 -6.61 -20.87 -0.64
CA ALA A 54 -5.66 -21.09 0.43
C ALA A 54 -5.99 -20.15 1.60
N ALA A 55 -6.81 -20.62 2.55
CA ALA A 55 -6.97 -19.96 3.83
C ALA A 55 -5.70 -20.19 4.68
N ILE A 56 -4.81 -19.21 4.72
CA ILE A 56 -3.65 -19.24 5.63
C ILE A 56 -4.12 -18.72 6.99
N THR A 57 -4.34 -19.64 7.93
CA THR A 57 -4.58 -19.30 9.34
C THR A 57 -3.22 -19.08 10.00
N ALA A 58 -2.78 -17.82 10.11
CA ALA A 58 -1.62 -17.46 10.90
C ALA A 58 -2.03 -17.33 12.38
N VAL A 59 -1.43 -18.16 13.24
CA VAL A 59 -1.59 -18.06 14.70
C VAL A 59 -0.64 -16.95 15.19
N VAL A 60 -1.21 -15.84 15.66
CA VAL A 60 -0.48 -14.73 16.26
C VAL A 60 -0.35 -14.98 17.76
N THR A 61 0.88 -15.06 18.26
CA THR A 61 1.17 -14.94 19.69
C THR A 61 1.17 -13.45 20.07
N LEU A 62 0.19 -13.01 20.84
CA LEU A 62 0.13 -11.63 21.37
C LEU A 62 1.12 -11.50 22.54
N THR A 63 2.22 -10.78 22.32
CA THR A 63 2.94 -10.09 23.39
C THR A 63 2.44 -8.65 23.43
N PRO A 64 2.09 -8.08 24.59
CA PRO A 64 1.57 -6.71 24.66
C PRO A 64 2.71 -5.74 24.33
N ALA A 65 2.60 -5.06 23.19
CA ALA A 65 3.48 -3.96 22.84
C ALA A 65 2.82 -2.64 23.22
N ASP A 66 3.48 -1.92 24.11
CA ASP A 66 3.22 -0.53 24.43
C ASP A 66 3.25 0.36 23.17
N ARG A 67 2.18 1.16 23.04
CA ARG A 67 2.14 2.54 22.54
C ARG A 67 2.46 2.82 21.07
N ILE A 68 1.47 3.46 20.45
CA ILE A 68 1.59 4.31 19.26
C ILE A 68 2.84 5.18 19.37
N GLY A 69 3.78 4.97 18.46
CA GLY A 69 5.00 5.75 18.36
C GLY A 69 5.93 5.07 17.38
N VAL A 70 6.44 5.83 16.42
CA VAL A 70 7.65 5.47 15.68
C VAL A 70 8.75 5.30 16.73
N GLY A 71 8.88 4.08 17.25
CA GLY A 71 10.00 3.70 18.08
C GLY A 71 11.23 3.79 17.20
N ALA A 72 12.37 4.19 17.78
CA ALA A 72 13.66 4.04 17.15
C ALA A 72 13.94 2.53 16.97
N GLY A 73 13.31 1.93 15.96
CA GLY A 73 13.60 0.58 15.51
C GLY A 73 15.04 0.58 15.04
N VAL A 74 15.89 -0.17 15.73
CA VAL A 74 17.27 -0.39 15.31
C VAL A 74 17.19 -1.06 13.93
N ALA A 75 17.72 -0.39 12.91
CA ALA A 75 17.80 -0.89 11.55
C ALA A 75 18.73 -2.11 11.47
N ASN A 76 18.18 -3.33 11.40
CA ASN A 76 18.95 -4.53 11.04
C ASN A 76 18.72 -4.94 9.58
N ALA A 77 17.60 -4.52 8.96
CA ALA A 77 17.37 -4.73 7.55
C ALA A 77 18.29 -3.86 6.67
N ASP A 78 18.74 -4.43 5.55
CA ASP A 78 19.45 -3.72 4.49
C ASP A 78 18.42 -3.08 3.55
N PRO A 79 18.32 -1.74 3.47
CA PRO A 79 17.28 -1.06 2.70
C PRO A 79 17.33 -1.39 1.20
N VAL A 80 18.53 -1.61 0.66
CA VAL A 80 18.71 -1.97 -0.75
C VAL A 80 18.15 -3.37 -1.01
N LYS A 81 18.36 -4.31 -0.08
CA LYS A 81 17.78 -5.67 -0.20
C LYS A 81 16.25 -5.64 -0.12
N VAL A 82 15.67 -4.85 0.77
CA VAL A 82 14.20 -4.71 0.88
C VAL A 82 13.61 -4.20 -0.43
N LEU A 83 14.16 -3.12 -0.99
CA LEU A 83 13.69 -2.56 -2.26
C LEU A 83 13.95 -3.48 -3.45
N THR A 84 15.06 -4.23 -3.46
CA THR A 84 15.33 -5.25 -4.49
C THR A 84 14.30 -6.38 -4.42
N ALA A 85 13.95 -6.83 -3.21
CA ALA A 85 12.92 -7.84 -3.03
C ALA A 85 11.52 -7.32 -3.40
N ALA A 86 11.22 -6.06 -3.09
CA ALA A 86 9.98 -5.40 -3.52
C ALA A 86 9.89 -5.29 -5.05
N ALA A 87 11.00 -4.97 -5.72
CA ALA A 87 11.07 -4.97 -7.18
C ALA A 87 10.80 -6.36 -7.76
N GLY A 88 11.39 -7.42 -7.18
CA GLY A 88 11.13 -8.80 -7.58
C GLY A 88 9.69 -9.24 -7.35
N ALA A 89 9.11 -8.87 -6.21
CA ALA A 89 7.70 -9.14 -5.88
C ALA A 89 6.77 -8.48 -6.89
N ALA A 90 7.00 -7.19 -7.19
CA ALA A 90 6.21 -6.44 -8.15
C ALA A 90 6.29 -7.01 -9.57
N LEU A 91 7.48 -7.44 -10.01
CA LEU A 91 7.67 -8.07 -11.33
C LEU A 91 6.89 -9.38 -11.47
N ALA A 92 6.75 -10.12 -10.36
CA ALA A 92 6.07 -11.40 -10.33
C ALA A 92 4.53 -11.28 -10.21
N GLU A 93 4.00 -10.08 -9.97
CA GLU A 93 2.54 -9.89 -9.89
C GLU A 93 1.88 -10.14 -11.25
N PRO A 94 0.86 -11.01 -11.32
CA PRO A 94 0.07 -11.17 -12.53
C PRO A 94 -0.63 -9.86 -12.87
N ALA A 95 -0.47 -9.39 -14.10
CA ALA A 95 -1.14 -8.18 -14.57
C ALA A 95 -1.89 -8.43 -15.88
N THR A 96 -3.12 -7.94 -15.94
CA THR A 96 -3.87 -7.75 -17.17
C THR A 96 -4.03 -6.26 -17.37
N ALA A 97 -3.71 -5.76 -18.57
CA ALA A 97 -3.89 -4.35 -18.87
C ALA A 97 -5.38 -3.97 -18.74
N PRO A 98 -5.71 -2.86 -18.06
CA PRO A 98 -7.10 -2.40 -17.97
C PRO A 98 -7.61 -1.94 -19.33
N ARG A 99 -8.93 -1.93 -19.50
CA ARG A 99 -9.53 -1.27 -20.65
C ARG A 99 -9.49 0.26 -20.45
N PRO A 100 -9.32 1.05 -21.53
CA PRO A 100 -9.24 2.51 -21.42
C PRO A 100 -10.47 3.17 -20.79
N ASP A 101 -11.63 2.52 -20.88
CA ASP A 101 -12.91 3.03 -20.37
C ASP A 101 -13.18 2.76 -18.89
N GLN A 102 -12.29 2.05 -18.22
CA GLN A 102 -12.40 1.72 -16.80
C GLN A 102 -11.84 2.84 -15.90
N PHE A 103 -12.03 2.66 -14.60
CA PHE A 103 -11.47 3.50 -13.55
C PHE A 103 -10.57 2.68 -12.65
N LEU A 104 -9.41 3.23 -12.29
CA LEU A 104 -8.60 2.74 -11.18
C LEU A 104 -9.31 3.12 -9.87
N TYR A 105 -9.82 2.12 -9.16
CA TYR A 105 -10.30 2.27 -7.79
C TYR A 105 -9.16 2.02 -6.81
N VAL A 106 -8.88 3.00 -5.95
CA VAL A 106 -7.96 2.84 -4.82
C VAL A 106 -8.69 3.19 -3.55
N LYS A 107 -8.66 2.27 -2.59
CA LYS A 107 -9.07 2.52 -1.21
C LYS A 107 -7.84 2.52 -0.33
N THR A 108 -7.74 3.58 0.47
CA THR A 108 -6.70 3.71 1.47
C THR A 108 -7.31 3.79 2.86
N ALA A 109 -6.74 3.06 3.82
CA ALA A 109 -6.93 3.30 5.24
C ALA A 109 -5.91 4.31 5.79
N LEU A 110 -6.39 5.24 6.60
CA LEU A 110 -5.62 6.24 7.31
C LEU A 110 -5.73 5.98 8.82
N PRO A 111 -4.87 6.61 9.65
CA PRO A 111 -5.01 6.60 11.10
C PRO A 111 -6.43 6.93 11.56
N GLU A 112 -6.77 6.48 12.77
CA GLU A 112 -8.10 6.70 13.39
C GLU A 112 -9.26 6.11 12.57
N HIS A 113 -9.02 4.98 11.87
CA HIS A 113 -10.01 4.25 11.08
C HIS A 113 -10.66 5.06 9.96
N ARG A 114 -10.03 6.15 9.52
CA ARG A 114 -10.50 6.90 8.36
C ARG A 114 -10.14 6.17 7.08
N THR A 115 -10.93 6.39 6.04
CA THR A 115 -10.64 5.85 4.72
C THR A 115 -10.75 6.93 3.67
N ARG A 116 -9.92 6.83 2.64
CA ARG A 116 -9.99 7.62 1.42
C ARG A 116 -10.27 6.69 0.25
N GLU A 117 -11.18 7.09 -0.63
CA GLU A 117 -11.55 6.33 -1.82
C GLU A 117 -11.43 7.20 -3.07
N VAL A 118 -10.77 6.68 -4.09
CA VAL A 118 -10.61 7.35 -5.38
C VAL A 118 -10.97 6.43 -6.54
N TRP A 119 -11.44 7.06 -7.61
CA TRP A 119 -11.78 6.49 -8.90
C TRP A 119 -11.15 7.38 -9.97
N LEU A 120 -10.07 6.93 -10.59
CA LEU A 120 -9.32 7.72 -11.57
C LEU A 120 -9.48 7.10 -12.96
N SER A 121 -9.80 7.89 -13.98
CA SER A 121 -9.96 7.39 -15.35
C SER A 121 -8.68 6.73 -15.83
N VAL A 122 -8.77 5.49 -16.31
CA VAL A 122 -7.61 4.73 -16.79
C VAL A 122 -6.85 5.49 -17.86
N ASP A 123 -7.56 6.09 -18.82
CA ASP A 123 -6.99 6.91 -19.90
C ASP A 123 -6.95 8.42 -19.61
N GLY A 124 -7.43 8.86 -18.44
CA GLY A 124 -7.45 10.28 -18.06
C GLY A 124 -8.53 11.13 -18.75
N THR A 125 -9.45 10.54 -19.52
CA THR A 125 -10.44 11.28 -20.33
C THR A 125 -11.84 11.38 -19.74
N ARG A 126 -12.13 10.62 -18.69
CA ARG A 126 -13.44 10.59 -18.02
C ARG A 126 -13.36 11.19 -16.63
N ASP A 127 -14.47 11.77 -16.20
CA ASP A 127 -14.57 12.31 -14.85
C ASP A 127 -14.47 11.18 -13.82
N GLY A 128 -13.49 11.31 -12.95
CA GLY A 128 -13.28 10.47 -11.79
C GLY A 128 -13.98 11.00 -10.53
N LEU A 129 -13.65 10.38 -9.40
CA LEU A 129 -14.17 10.74 -8.09
C LEU A 129 -13.06 10.59 -7.04
N ILE A 130 -12.91 11.57 -6.15
CA ILE A 130 -11.96 11.58 -5.04
C ILE A 130 -12.73 11.98 -3.80
N ASP A 131 -12.91 11.05 -2.85
CA ASP A 131 -13.67 11.26 -1.61
C ASP A 131 -15.03 11.94 -1.83
N GLY A 132 -15.77 11.48 -2.85
CA GLY A 132 -17.08 12.02 -3.22
C GLY A 132 -17.04 13.33 -4.01
N THR A 133 -15.86 13.92 -4.23
CA THR A 133 -15.67 15.11 -5.08
C THR A 133 -15.29 14.69 -6.49
N LYS A 134 -15.90 15.31 -7.51
CA LYS A 134 -15.57 15.02 -8.90
C LYS A 134 -14.13 15.41 -9.22
N SER A 135 -13.44 14.57 -9.97
CA SER A 135 -12.13 14.85 -10.55
C SER A 135 -12.29 14.92 -12.06
N ALA A 136 -11.96 16.05 -12.68
CA ALA A 136 -12.29 16.29 -14.08
C ALA A 136 -11.43 15.44 -15.02
N GLY A 137 -12.08 14.79 -16.00
CA GLY A 137 -11.40 14.12 -17.11
C GLY A 137 -11.13 15.09 -18.25
N CYS A 138 -10.03 14.88 -18.97
CA CYS A 138 -9.67 15.71 -20.12
C CYS A 138 -10.18 15.12 -21.43
N ARG A 139 -11.09 15.82 -22.11
CA ARG A 139 -11.63 15.41 -23.42
C ARG A 139 -11.41 16.51 -24.45
N ASP A 140 -10.80 16.15 -25.57
CA ASP A 140 -10.54 17.09 -26.68
C ASP A 140 -9.77 18.34 -26.22
N GLY A 141 -8.84 18.17 -25.26
CA GLY A 141 -8.04 19.25 -24.67
C GLY A 141 -8.80 20.15 -23.68
N LYS A 142 -10.04 19.79 -23.31
CA LYS A 142 -10.87 20.54 -22.35
C LYS A 142 -11.36 19.68 -21.19
N ALA A 143 -11.43 20.27 -20.00
CA ALA A 143 -12.01 19.66 -18.80
C ALA A 143 -12.97 20.66 -18.14
N PRO A 144 -14.07 20.20 -17.51
CA PRO A 144 -14.89 21.08 -16.67
C PRO A 144 -14.16 21.43 -15.37
N VAL A 145 -14.19 22.69 -14.98
CA VAL A 145 -13.69 23.12 -13.66
C VAL A 145 -14.63 22.57 -12.58
N TYR A 146 -14.08 21.83 -11.61
CA TYR A 146 -14.80 21.35 -10.42
C TYR A 146 -14.24 21.94 -9.13
N GLY A 147 -15.12 22.27 -8.19
CA GLY A 147 -14.72 22.79 -6.87
C GLY A 147 -14.15 24.21 -6.93
N ALA A 148 -14.61 25.03 -7.88
CA ALA A 148 -14.10 26.38 -8.05
C ALA A 148 -14.43 27.26 -6.83
N ASN A 149 -13.43 28.02 -6.34
CA ASN A 149 -13.64 29.04 -5.30
C ASN A 149 -14.65 30.12 -5.74
N ASN A 150 -14.73 30.37 -7.04
CA ASN A 150 -15.75 31.23 -7.64
C ASN A 150 -16.84 30.34 -8.27
N PRO A 151 -18.05 30.28 -7.70
CA PRO A 151 -19.12 29.42 -8.21
C PRO A 151 -19.52 29.68 -9.66
N LYS A 152 -19.19 30.84 -10.23
CA LYS A 152 -19.44 31.16 -11.64
C LYS A 152 -18.55 30.39 -12.62
N LEU A 153 -17.43 29.84 -12.15
CA LEU A 153 -16.50 29.06 -12.96
C LEU A 153 -16.82 27.56 -12.94
N GLU A 154 -17.68 27.09 -12.03
CA GLU A 154 -18.04 25.69 -11.92
C GLU A 154 -18.62 25.16 -13.24
N GLY A 155 -18.08 24.06 -13.74
CA GLY A 155 -18.46 23.44 -15.01
C GLY A 155 -18.02 24.19 -16.28
N THR A 156 -17.37 25.34 -16.16
CA THR A 156 -16.79 26.02 -17.33
C THR A 156 -15.59 25.22 -17.87
N PRO A 157 -15.34 25.23 -19.19
CA PRO A 157 -14.24 24.47 -19.76
C PRO A 157 -12.89 25.17 -19.52
N GLU A 158 -11.89 24.42 -19.08
CA GLU A 158 -10.48 24.83 -19.00
C GLU A 158 -9.60 23.97 -19.90
N ASP A 159 -8.44 24.51 -20.31
CA ASP A 159 -7.44 23.74 -21.05
C ASP A 159 -6.84 22.64 -20.18
N CYS A 160 -6.69 21.45 -20.74
CA CYS A 160 -6.12 20.30 -20.04
C CYS A 160 -5.30 19.41 -20.98
N GLN A 161 -4.58 18.47 -20.37
CA GLN A 161 -4.06 17.28 -21.03
C GLN A 161 -4.56 16.05 -20.27
N PRO A 162 -4.88 14.93 -20.94
CA PRO A 162 -5.22 13.69 -20.25
C PRO A 162 -4.10 13.28 -19.29
N TYR A 163 -4.50 12.93 -18.07
CA TYR A 163 -3.61 12.36 -17.06
C TYR A 163 -4.06 10.93 -16.73
N PRO A 164 -3.57 9.93 -17.48
CA PRO A 164 -4.00 8.55 -17.33
C PRO A 164 -3.63 7.98 -15.97
N ALA A 165 -4.57 7.33 -15.28
CA ALA A 165 -4.30 6.59 -14.05
C ALA A 165 -3.49 5.31 -14.31
N TYR A 166 -3.54 4.77 -15.55
CA TYR A 166 -2.72 3.64 -15.96
C TYR A 166 -1.52 4.11 -16.78
N ARG A 167 -0.32 3.92 -16.24
CA ARG A 167 0.94 4.41 -16.77
C ARG A 167 1.72 3.27 -17.43
N ALA A 168 1.33 2.95 -18.67
CA ALA A 168 2.04 1.99 -19.53
C ALA A 168 3.28 2.59 -20.23
N ASP A 169 3.46 3.91 -20.14
CA ASP A 169 4.51 4.71 -20.77
C ASP A 169 5.77 4.84 -19.89
N LEU A 170 5.71 4.40 -18.63
CA LEU A 170 6.82 4.54 -17.70
C LEU A 170 7.97 3.56 -17.98
N PRO A 171 9.22 3.95 -17.69
CA PRO A 171 10.38 3.08 -17.91
C PRO A 171 10.28 1.73 -17.19
N THR A 172 10.92 0.71 -17.75
CA THR A 172 10.91 -0.66 -17.22
C THR A 172 12.29 -1.14 -16.75
N THR A 173 13.25 -0.23 -16.63
CA THR A 173 14.58 -0.52 -16.06
C THR A 173 14.90 0.49 -14.95
N ALA A 174 15.68 0.05 -13.95
CA ALA A 174 16.03 0.88 -12.81
C ALA A 174 16.72 2.19 -13.20
N ASP A 175 17.66 2.13 -14.15
CA ASP A 175 18.41 3.32 -14.59
C ASP A 175 17.52 4.32 -15.34
N ALA A 176 16.67 3.84 -16.24
CA ALA A 176 15.77 4.71 -16.98
C ALA A 176 14.66 5.29 -16.09
N MET A 177 14.15 4.50 -15.13
CA MET A 177 13.17 4.99 -14.15
C MET A 177 13.81 6.02 -13.20
N PHE A 178 15.05 5.79 -12.75
CA PHE A 178 15.76 6.78 -11.96
C PHE A 178 15.96 8.10 -12.73
N ALA A 179 16.40 8.03 -13.98
CA ALA A 179 16.52 9.22 -14.84
C ALA A 179 15.17 9.90 -15.10
N TYR A 180 14.08 9.13 -15.21
CA TYR A 180 12.72 9.68 -15.32
C TYR A 180 12.33 10.46 -14.08
N LEU A 181 12.55 9.89 -12.89
CA LEU A 181 12.28 10.56 -11.61
C LEU A 181 13.13 11.83 -11.47
N GLU A 182 14.42 11.79 -11.83
CA GLU A 182 15.27 12.99 -11.81
C GLU A 182 14.84 14.07 -12.82
N ALA A 183 14.20 13.70 -13.93
CA ALA A 183 13.74 14.66 -14.93
C ALA A 183 12.37 15.29 -14.60
N HIS A 184 11.55 14.60 -13.81
CA HIS A 184 10.17 14.98 -13.49
C HIS A 184 9.95 15.18 -11.99
N HIS A 185 11.02 15.34 -11.20
CA HIS A 185 10.91 15.40 -9.75
C HIS A 185 10.08 16.60 -9.31
N SER A 186 9.32 16.44 -8.23
CA SER A 186 8.50 17.54 -7.71
C SER A 186 9.30 18.63 -6.97
N GLY A 187 10.58 18.37 -6.65
CA GLY A 187 11.46 19.24 -5.85
C GLY A 187 12.50 20.02 -6.66
N GLU A 188 13.62 20.35 -6.01
CA GLU A 188 14.83 20.88 -6.66
C GLU A 188 15.80 19.75 -7.02
N LYS A 189 16.76 20.01 -7.93
CA LYS A 189 17.75 19.00 -8.33
C LYS A 189 18.55 18.50 -7.13
N GLY A 190 18.51 17.19 -6.88
CA GLY A 190 19.19 16.55 -5.75
C GLY A 190 18.36 16.45 -4.47
N ASP A 191 17.10 16.87 -4.49
CA ASP A 191 16.17 16.66 -3.37
C ASP A 191 15.73 15.19 -3.29
N THR A 192 16.45 14.42 -2.47
CA THR A 192 16.17 13.00 -2.24
C THR A 192 14.80 12.74 -1.59
N ASN A 193 14.27 13.70 -0.83
CA ASN A 193 12.96 13.58 -0.20
C ASN A 193 11.83 13.79 -1.22
N ALA A 194 12.00 14.72 -2.16
CA ALA A 194 11.08 14.85 -3.30
C ALA A 194 11.05 13.56 -4.13
N LEU A 195 12.20 12.98 -4.45
CA LEU A 195 12.27 11.71 -5.17
C LEU A 195 11.54 10.58 -4.43
N GLY A 196 11.69 10.50 -3.09
CA GLY A 196 10.92 9.57 -2.26
C GLY A 196 9.41 9.78 -2.39
N LYS A 197 8.94 11.03 -2.40
CA LYS A 197 7.52 11.37 -2.61
C LYS A 197 7.04 11.00 -4.01
N ASP A 198 7.87 11.19 -5.04
CA ASP A 198 7.54 10.81 -6.41
C ASP A 198 7.40 9.29 -6.56
N VAL A 199 8.25 8.52 -5.86
CA VAL A 199 8.10 7.06 -5.75
C VAL A 199 6.77 6.68 -5.10
N VAL A 200 6.41 7.34 -3.99
CA VAL A 200 5.11 7.12 -3.33
C VAL A 200 3.96 7.46 -4.28
N ALA A 201 3.99 8.61 -4.94
CA ALA A 201 2.93 9.06 -5.83
C ALA A 201 2.64 8.04 -6.94
N LEU A 202 3.69 7.50 -7.57
CA LEU A 202 3.56 6.44 -8.57
C LEU A 202 3.11 5.11 -7.96
N ALA A 203 3.67 4.70 -6.81
CA ALA A 203 3.34 3.43 -6.20
C ALA A 203 1.86 3.37 -5.73
N TYR A 204 1.37 4.50 -5.25
CA TYR A 204 0.17 4.60 -4.44
C TYR A 204 -1.10 4.80 -5.29
N GLU A 205 -1.18 5.86 -6.08
CA GLU A 205 -2.41 6.28 -6.80
C GLU A 205 -2.33 6.15 -8.32
N GLN A 206 -1.33 5.45 -8.84
CA GLN A 206 -1.20 5.11 -10.26
C GLN A 206 -1.16 3.59 -10.43
N ALA A 207 -1.65 3.08 -11.55
CA ALA A 207 -1.46 1.68 -11.94
C ALA A 207 -0.33 1.60 -12.96
N LEU A 208 0.69 0.81 -12.66
CA LEU A 208 1.87 0.63 -13.52
C LEU A 208 1.89 -0.80 -14.07
N THR A 209 2.69 -1.02 -15.11
CA THR A 209 3.04 -2.39 -15.50
C THR A 209 3.90 -3.05 -14.39
N PRO A 210 3.89 -4.38 -14.24
CA PRO A 210 4.79 -5.08 -13.30
C PRO A 210 6.26 -4.69 -13.48
N ALA A 211 6.72 -4.56 -14.73
CA ALA A 211 8.09 -4.17 -15.04
C ALA A 211 8.39 -2.72 -14.63
N SER A 212 7.43 -1.80 -14.77
CA SER A 212 7.57 -0.42 -14.32
C SER A 212 7.52 -0.29 -12.78
N TYR A 213 6.70 -1.07 -12.08
CA TYR A 213 6.78 -1.15 -10.61
C TYR A 213 8.13 -1.70 -10.13
N ALA A 214 8.62 -2.76 -10.78
CA ALA A 214 9.92 -3.32 -10.47
C ALA A 214 11.04 -2.29 -10.68
N ALA A 215 11.01 -1.57 -11.80
CA ALA A 215 11.93 -0.48 -12.09
C ALA A 215 11.82 0.66 -11.07
N LEU A 216 10.62 0.99 -10.60
CA LEU A 216 10.37 2.03 -9.60
C LEU A 216 11.07 1.71 -8.27
N PHE A 217 10.86 0.51 -7.72
CA PHE A 217 11.50 0.13 -6.46
C PHE A 217 13.02 -0.09 -6.61
N ALA A 218 13.47 -0.62 -7.75
CA ALA A 218 14.90 -0.74 -8.03
C ALA A 218 15.58 0.62 -8.22
N ALA A 219 14.89 1.61 -8.81
CA ALA A 219 15.39 2.98 -8.92
C ALA A 219 15.45 3.66 -7.55
N ALA A 220 14.43 3.47 -6.72
CA ALA A 220 14.41 3.95 -5.34
C ALA A 220 15.62 3.47 -4.53
N ALA A 221 16.09 2.24 -4.79
CA ALA A 221 17.26 1.65 -4.12
C ALA A 221 18.60 2.33 -4.47
N LYS A 222 18.64 3.15 -5.53
CA LYS A 222 19.85 3.88 -5.94
C LYS A 222 20.07 5.17 -5.15
N VAL A 223 19.07 5.64 -4.40
CA VAL A 223 19.17 6.91 -3.70
C VAL A 223 20.09 6.76 -2.49
N PRO A 224 21.09 7.64 -2.30
CA PRO A 224 21.96 7.59 -1.13
C PRO A 224 21.22 7.90 0.18
N GLY A 225 21.67 7.29 1.29
CA GLY A 225 21.19 7.63 2.63
C GLY A 225 19.90 6.94 3.08
N LEU A 226 19.45 5.92 2.35
CA LEU A 226 18.31 5.09 2.76
C LEU A 226 18.54 4.49 4.15
N THR A 227 17.47 4.48 4.94
CA THR A 227 17.41 3.76 6.21
C THR A 227 16.26 2.76 6.15
N ALA A 228 16.51 1.53 6.58
CA ALA A 228 15.44 0.57 6.82
C ALA A 228 15.00 0.64 8.28
N LEU A 229 13.70 0.57 8.51
CA LEU A 229 13.11 0.53 9.84
C LEU A 229 12.49 -0.85 10.05
N ASP A 230 13.08 -1.61 10.97
CA ASP A 230 12.50 -2.89 11.38
C ASP A 230 11.28 -2.61 12.26
N HIS A 231 10.19 -3.34 12.03
CA HIS A 231 8.95 -3.30 12.81
C HIS A 231 8.22 -1.94 12.80
N VAL A 232 7.87 -1.46 11.61
CA VAL A 232 6.93 -0.34 11.44
C VAL A 232 5.50 -0.84 11.24
N THR A 233 4.53 0.05 11.32
CA THR A 233 3.15 -0.22 10.89
C THR A 233 2.76 0.74 9.79
N ASP A 234 1.97 0.27 8.81
CA ASP A 234 1.33 1.17 7.84
C ASP A 234 0.16 1.94 8.46
N GLY A 235 -0.46 2.82 7.68
CA GLY A 235 -1.64 3.61 8.12
C GLY A 235 -2.87 2.79 8.54
N ALA A 236 -2.91 1.48 8.26
CA ALA A 236 -3.96 0.56 8.73
C ALA A 236 -3.54 -0.19 10.02
N GLY A 237 -2.32 0.02 10.52
CA GLY A 237 -1.76 -0.72 11.66
C GLY A 237 -1.19 -2.09 11.28
N ARG A 238 -1.04 -2.42 9.98
CA ARG A 238 -0.42 -3.68 9.56
C ARG A 238 1.08 -3.62 9.76
N PRO A 239 1.72 -4.65 10.36
CA PRO A 239 3.17 -4.66 10.54
C PRO A 239 3.90 -4.73 9.21
N GLY A 240 5.06 -4.07 9.11
CA GLY A 240 5.87 -4.01 7.92
C GLY A 240 7.33 -3.68 8.17
N VAL A 241 8.09 -3.66 7.07
CA VAL A 241 9.45 -3.12 7.01
C VAL A 241 9.40 -1.76 6.35
N GLY A 242 9.93 -0.75 7.02
CA GLY A 242 9.91 0.63 6.57
C GLY A 242 11.16 0.97 5.76
N ILE A 243 11.02 1.81 4.74
CA ILE A 243 12.13 2.43 4.03
C ILE A 243 11.92 3.93 4.05
N THR A 244 12.94 4.65 4.51
CA THR A 244 12.91 6.11 4.63
C THR A 244 14.15 6.74 4.01
N TRP A 245 13.95 7.95 3.50
CA TRP A 245 15.01 8.82 3.00
C TRP A 245 15.41 9.84 4.07
N PRO A 246 16.63 10.41 3.98
CA PRO A 246 17.01 11.52 4.84
C PRO A 246 16.11 12.73 4.59
N VAL A 247 15.70 13.41 5.66
CA VAL A 247 15.10 14.75 5.54
C VAL A 247 16.17 15.75 5.05
N PRO A 248 15.84 16.66 4.12
CA PRO A 248 16.82 17.61 3.58
C PRO A 248 17.42 18.51 4.66
N PRO A 249 18.71 18.91 4.54
CA PRO A 249 19.30 19.91 5.41
C PRO A 249 18.49 21.22 5.43
N GLY A 250 18.27 21.78 6.62
CA GLY A 250 17.45 22.99 6.78
C GLY A 250 15.94 22.76 6.90
N SER A 251 15.49 21.51 6.88
CA SER A 251 14.11 21.15 7.26
C SER A 251 13.81 21.53 8.71
N SER A 252 12.54 21.76 9.05
CA SER A 252 12.16 22.09 10.44
C SER A 252 12.53 20.94 11.39
N PRO A 253 12.82 21.23 12.68
CA PRO A 253 13.14 20.21 13.67
C PRO A 253 12.07 19.12 13.84
N GLU A 254 10.82 19.44 13.50
CA GLU A 254 9.67 18.55 13.58
C GLU A 254 9.43 17.73 12.30
N ALA A 255 10.22 17.98 11.24
CA ALA A 255 10.09 17.27 9.97
C ALA A 255 10.38 15.78 10.17
N LYS A 256 9.40 14.95 9.84
CA LYS A 256 9.53 13.50 9.81
C LYS A 256 9.68 13.06 8.36
N PRO A 257 10.62 12.15 8.06
CA PRO A 257 10.70 11.61 6.73
C PRO A 257 9.51 10.68 6.47
N GLU A 258 9.04 10.61 5.22
CA GLU A 258 8.01 9.65 4.82
C GLU A 258 8.58 8.23 4.90
N VAL A 259 7.83 7.29 5.48
CA VAL A 259 8.24 5.89 5.57
C VAL A 259 7.39 5.06 4.63
N LEU A 260 8.00 4.50 3.58
CA LEU A 260 7.35 3.51 2.72
C LEU A 260 7.32 2.18 3.46
N VAL A 261 6.14 1.56 3.55
CA VAL A 261 5.95 0.32 4.30
C VAL A 261 5.74 -0.84 3.33
N PHE A 262 6.51 -1.91 3.52
CA PHE A 262 6.43 -3.14 2.74
C PHE A 262 6.03 -4.31 3.63
N ASP A 263 5.28 -5.26 3.07
CA ASP A 263 4.94 -6.51 3.73
C ASP A 263 6.22 -7.30 4.05
N PRO A 264 6.44 -7.77 5.29
CA PRO A 264 7.70 -8.39 5.68
C PRO A 264 7.89 -9.78 5.05
N ALA A 265 6.82 -10.45 4.64
CA ALA A 265 6.88 -11.79 4.06
C ALA A 265 6.94 -11.71 2.52
N THR A 266 6.14 -10.85 1.91
CA THR A 266 5.97 -10.79 0.45
C THR A 266 6.68 -9.60 -0.19
N HIS A 267 7.20 -8.66 0.59
CA HIS A 267 7.81 -7.41 0.12
C HIS A 267 6.91 -6.56 -0.77
N ARG A 268 5.59 -6.77 -0.69
CA ARG A 268 4.61 -5.98 -1.44
C ARG A 268 4.49 -4.63 -0.77
N PHE A 269 4.40 -3.57 -1.58
CA PHE A 269 4.16 -2.23 -1.07
C PHE A 269 2.78 -2.15 -0.41
N LEU A 270 2.73 -1.71 0.85
CA LEU A 270 1.51 -1.58 1.63
C LEU A 270 1.00 -0.14 1.68
N GLY A 271 1.87 0.84 1.42
CA GLY A 271 1.59 2.25 1.61
C GLY A 271 2.72 2.92 2.38
N THR A 272 2.37 3.84 3.27
CA THR A 272 3.27 4.55 4.17
C THR A 272 2.87 4.37 5.64
N ASP A 273 3.68 4.85 6.57
CA ASP A 273 3.41 4.79 8.01
C ASP A 273 2.17 5.60 8.43
N SER A 274 1.71 6.50 7.57
CA SER A 274 0.49 7.30 7.77
C SER A 274 -0.66 6.91 6.85
N SER A 275 -0.48 5.90 5.98
CA SER A 275 -1.44 5.61 4.92
C SER A 275 -1.31 4.21 4.35
N ALA A 276 -2.39 3.43 4.21
CA ALA A 276 -2.30 2.04 3.77
C ALA A 276 -3.20 1.76 2.57
N VAL A 277 -2.62 1.32 1.45
CA VAL A 277 -3.39 0.81 0.31
C VAL A 277 -4.02 -0.51 0.73
N VAL A 278 -5.36 -0.52 0.82
CA VAL A 278 -6.14 -1.71 1.23
C VAL A 278 -6.83 -2.38 0.04
N VAL A 279 -7.21 -1.60 -0.97
CA VAL A 279 -7.75 -2.12 -2.23
C VAL A 279 -7.20 -1.29 -3.38
N LYS A 280 -6.77 -1.97 -4.44
CA LYS A 280 -6.37 -1.36 -5.71
C LYS A 280 -6.77 -2.26 -6.86
N THR A 281 -7.73 -1.83 -7.66
CA THR A 281 -8.28 -2.63 -8.76
C THR A 281 -8.96 -1.73 -9.79
N PHE A 282 -9.45 -2.31 -10.89
CA PHE A 282 -10.22 -1.61 -11.89
C PHE A 282 -11.72 -1.87 -11.73
N VAL A 283 -12.52 -0.84 -11.91
CA VAL A 283 -13.98 -0.87 -11.92
C VAL A 283 -14.51 -0.19 -13.18
N ASP A 284 -15.77 -0.43 -13.53
CA ASP A 284 -16.32 0.06 -14.79
C ASP A 284 -16.92 1.48 -14.68
N GLN A 285 -17.19 1.96 -13.45
CA GLN A 285 -17.79 3.28 -13.21
C GLN A 285 -17.13 4.01 -12.03
N ALA A 286 -17.03 5.33 -12.11
CA ALA A 286 -16.68 6.16 -10.96
C ALA A 286 -17.74 6.01 -9.85
N GLY A 287 -17.29 5.79 -8.61
CA GLY A 287 -18.15 5.50 -7.46
C GLY A 287 -18.52 4.02 -7.27
N GLN A 288 -18.17 3.14 -8.20
CA GLN A 288 -18.37 1.69 -8.06
C GLN A 288 -17.34 1.09 -7.11
N ARG A 289 -17.77 0.32 -6.11
CA ARG A 289 -16.86 -0.54 -5.32
C ARG A 289 -16.75 -1.93 -5.97
N PRO A 290 -15.61 -2.62 -5.82
CA PRO A 290 -15.40 -3.98 -6.35
C PRO A 290 -16.39 -5.02 -5.83
#